data_AF-A0A4U0GQW9-F1
#
_entry.id   AF-A0A4U0GQW9-F1
#
_cell.length_a   1.000
_cell.length_b   1.000
_cell.length_c   1.000
_cell.angle_alpha   90.00
_cell.angle_beta   90.00
_cell.angle_gamma   90.00
#
_symmetry.space_group_name_H-M   'P 1'
#
loop_
_entity.id
_entity.type
_entity.pdbx_description
1 polymer ?
#
loop_
_entity_poly.entity_id
_entity_poly.type
_entity_poly.pdbx_seq_one_letter_code
_entity_poly.pdbx_strand_id
1 'polypeptide(L)'
;MTLIRRRLICGSGRDERMLLYRFLQDPDKEVEMRSMSQIVAAAALGAMMMAALPAQAEGVPPEPKSEQWCKNHPNKCERMKAERAAYCAKNPTTCDVRAERRDARRDACAENPEKCQQMKDERMQRREDRQEACKNNPDACEAMKEQMRERQDERIERRREAVDSKGNN
;
A
#
# COMPACT_ATOMS: atom_id res chain seq x y z
N MET A 1 -10.03 -26.61 77.71
CA MET A 1 -9.00 -25.59 77.38
C MET A 1 -7.90 -26.33 76.62
N THR A 2 -7.54 -26.03 75.37
CA THR A 2 -7.10 -24.74 74.84
C THR A 2 -7.30 -24.69 73.32
N LEU A 3 -7.93 -23.62 72.83
CA LEU A 3 -8.09 -23.26 71.43
C LEU A 3 -6.74 -22.87 70.83
N ILE A 4 -6.33 -23.50 69.72
CA ILE A 4 -5.19 -23.02 68.91
C ILE A 4 -5.72 -22.50 67.59
N ARG A 5 -5.85 -21.16 67.55
CA ARG A 5 -5.96 -20.34 66.35
C ARG A 5 -4.71 -20.55 65.47
N ARG A 6 -4.89 -20.87 64.18
CA ARG A 6 -3.87 -20.56 63.17
C ARG A 6 -4.46 -19.64 62.11
N ARG A 7 -3.72 -18.55 61.92
CA ARG A 7 -3.97 -17.39 61.06
C ARG A 7 -4.07 -17.80 59.59
N LEU A 8 -5.07 -17.26 58.90
CA LEU A 8 -5.02 -17.00 57.47
C LEU A 8 -3.86 -16.04 57.19
N ILE A 9 -2.95 -16.44 56.31
CA ILE A 9 -1.99 -15.55 55.65
C ILE A 9 -2.58 -15.25 54.28
N CYS A 10 -3.00 -14.00 54.07
CA CYS A 10 -3.26 -13.45 52.75
C CYS A 10 -1.91 -13.30 52.02
N GLY A 11 -1.68 -14.13 51.02
CA GLY A 11 -0.61 -13.96 50.04
C GLY A 11 -1.12 -13.12 48.87
N SER A 12 -0.52 -11.95 48.72
CA SER A 12 -0.82 -10.93 47.73
C SER A 12 -0.77 -11.43 46.29
N GLY A 13 -1.74 -11.01 45.49
CA GLY A 13 -1.78 -11.24 44.05
C GLY A 13 -0.49 -10.81 43.37
N ARG A 14 0.08 -11.74 42.61
CA ARG A 14 1.17 -11.48 41.68
C ARG A 14 0.89 -12.27 40.41
N ASP A 15 0.63 -11.50 39.36
CA ASP A 15 0.43 -11.86 37.95
C ASP A 15 1.02 -13.21 37.51
N GLU A 16 0.14 -14.17 37.18
CA GLU A 16 0.49 -15.38 36.43
C GLU A 16 0.47 -15.17 34.90
N ARG A 17 0.41 -13.91 34.41
CA ARG A 17 0.27 -13.61 32.98
C ARG A 17 1.58 -13.35 32.23
N MET A 18 2.73 -13.74 32.79
CA MET A 18 4.05 -13.49 32.19
C MET A 18 4.97 -14.72 32.15
N LEU A 19 4.43 -15.94 32.15
CA LEU A 19 5.23 -17.18 32.07
C LEU A 19 4.87 -18.10 30.88
N LEU A 20 4.18 -17.58 29.86
CA LEU A 20 3.98 -18.29 28.58
C LEU A 20 4.75 -17.66 27.41
N TYR A 21 5.82 -16.91 27.70
CA TYR A 21 6.74 -16.36 26.69
C TYR A 21 8.20 -16.74 26.96
N ARG A 22 8.44 -17.99 27.38
CA ARG A 22 9.81 -18.48 27.64
C ARG A 22 10.05 -19.92 27.22
N PHE A 23 9.47 -20.34 26.08
CA PHE A 23 9.70 -21.68 25.53
C PHE A 23 9.80 -21.72 24.00
N LEU A 24 10.34 -20.66 23.38
CA LEU A 24 10.73 -20.63 21.95
C LEU A 24 12.03 -19.82 21.79
N GLN A 25 13.08 -20.23 22.49
CA GLN A 25 14.44 -19.78 22.21
C GLN A 25 15.22 -20.98 21.66
N ASP A 26 15.22 -21.09 20.34
CA ASP A 26 16.06 -22.01 19.58
C ASP A 26 17.53 -21.58 19.71
N PRO A 27 18.43 -22.41 20.28
CA PRO A 27 19.84 -22.07 20.44
C PRO A 27 20.67 -22.12 19.13
N ASP A 28 20.09 -22.55 18.00
CA ASP A 28 20.82 -22.71 16.73
C ASP A 28 20.90 -21.44 15.86
N LYS A 29 20.33 -20.30 16.28
CA LYS A 29 20.40 -19.04 15.51
C LYS A 29 21.55 -18.11 15.89
N GLU A 30 22.39 -18.46 16.86
CA GLU A 30 23.46 -17.57 17.33
C GLU A 30 24.74 -17.60 16.47
N VAL A 31 24.87 -18.55 15.53
CA VAL A 31 26.08 -18.65 14.67
C VAL A 31 26.03 -17.71 13.45
N GLU A 32 24.86 -17.28 12.98
CA GLU A 32 24.77 -16.32 11.86
C GLU A 32 24.98 -14.85 12.27
N MET A 33 24.77 -14.52 13.54
CA MET A 33 24.78 -13.11 13.99
C MET A 33 26.18 -12.50 14.12
N ARG A 34 27.23 -13.32 14.03
CA ARG A 34 28.64 -12.85 14.06
C ARG A 34 29.23 -12.55 12.68
N SER A 35 28.52 -12.85 11.59
CA SER A 35 28.96 -12.49 10.23
C SER A 35 28.57 -11.06 9.82
N MET A 36 27.57 -10.45 10.47
CA MET A 36 27.08 -9.11 10.08
C MET A 36 27.90 -7.91 10.62
N SER A 37 28.91 -8.12 11.46
CA SER A 37 29.68 -7.01 12.06
C SER A 37 30.77 -6.43 11.15
N GLN A 38 31.15 -7.11 10.06
CA GLN A 38 32.21 -6.62 9.15
C GLN A 38 31.71 -5.88 7.90
N ILE A 39 30.40 -5.75 7.69
CA ILE A 39 29.83 -5.01 6.54
C ILE A 39 29.51 -3.54 6.92
N VAL A 40 29.85 -3.09 8.13
CA VAL A 40 29.59 -1.71 8.57
C VAL A 40 30.62 -0.69 8.04
N ALA A 41 31.74 -1.13 7.44
CA ALA A 41 32.82 -0.20 7.05
C ALA A 41 32.79 0.32 5.59
N ALA A 42 31.87 -0.15 4.73
CA ALA A 42 31.88 0.21 3.29
C ALA A 42 30.59 0.90 2.79
N ALA A 43 29.83 1.55 3.68
CA ALA A 43 28.55 2.19 3.35
C ALA A 43 28.59 3.74 3.42
N ALA A 44 29.74 4.37 3.18
CA ALA A 44 29.90 5.83 3.33
C ALA A 44 29.91 6.65 2.02
N LEU A 45 29.88 6.03 0.83
CA LEU A 45 30.05 6.77 -0.45
C LEU A 45 28.94 6.58 -1.50
N GLY A 46 27.86 5.87 -1.19
CA GLY A 46 26.82 5.50 -2.17
C GLY A 46 25.50 6.30 -2.13
N ALA A 47 25.43 7.42 -1.40
CA ALA A 47 24.15 8.08 -1.06
C ALA A 47 23.83 9.39 -1.81
N MET A 48 24.47 9.69 -2.95
CA MET A 48 24.34 10.99 -3.64
C MET A 48 23.87 10.94 -5.11
N MET A 49 23.06 9.95 -5.52
CA MET A 49 22.48 9.90 -6.87
C MET A 49 20.98 9.56 -6.86
N MET A 50 20.19 10.30 -6.06
CA MET A 50 18.73 10.39 -6.21
C MET A 50 18.31 11.86 -6.38
N ALA A 51 19.09 12.61 -7.17
CA ALA A 51 18.80 14.00 -7.47
C ALA A 51 17.71 14.07 -8.55
N ALA A 52 16.53 14.53 -8.12
CA ALA A 52 15.59 15.35 -8.87
C ALA A 52 15.19 14.82 -10.27
N LEU A 53 14.27 13.86 -10.30
CA LEU A 53 13.26 13.88 -11.36
C LEU A 53 12.30 15.05 -11.04
N PRO A 54 12.22 16.11 -11.87
CA PRO A 54 11.23 17.17 -11.71
C PRO A 54 9.85 16.59 -12.04
N ALA A 55 9.22 15.95 -11.05
CA ALA A 55 7.85 15.49 -11.12
C ALA A 55 6.93 16.70 -11.00
N GLN A 56 6.76 17.45 -12.09
CA GLN A 56 5.60 18.32 -12.22
C GLN A 56 4.38 17.42 -12.12
N ALA A 57 3.58 17.62 -11.08
CA ALA A 57 2.42 16.80 -10.74
C ALA A 57 1.24 17.03 -11.71
N GLU A 58 1.50 17.13 -13.02
CA GLU A 58 0.46 16.93 -14.02
C GLU A 58 -0.06 15.50 -13.83
N GLY A 59 -1.26 15.36 -13.27
CA GLY A 59 -1.88 14.08 -13.03
C GLY A 59 -1.92 13.27 -14.33
N VAL A 60 -1.47 12.02 -14.29
CA VAL A 60 -1.46 11.16 -15.49
C VAL A 60 -2.87 11.12 -16.08
N PRO A 61 -3.07 11.53 -17.35
CA PRO A 61 -4.39 11.54 -17.94
C PRO A 61 -4.99 10.12 -17.95
N PRO A 62 -6.31 10.01 -17.73
CA PRO A 62 -6.98 8.72 -17.67
C PRO A 62 -6.76 7.93 -18.97
N GLU A 63 -6.66 6.61 -18.87
CA GLU A 63 -6.62 5.78 -20.08
C GLU A 63 -7.99 5.85 -20.77
N PRO A 64 -8.05 5.84 -22.12
CA PRO A 64 -9.33 5.67 -22.80
C PRO A 64 -9.99 4.39 -22.30
N LYS A 65 -11.29 4.47 -22.09
CA LYS A 65 -12.10 3.29 -21.72
C LYS A 65 -12.09 2.29 -22.88
N SER A 66 -12.60 1.08 -22.63
CA SER A 66 -12.63 -0.02 -23.60
C SER A 66 -13.04 0.41 -25.00
N GLU A 67 -12.64 -0.35 -26.02
CA GLU A 67 -12.95 -0.06 -27.42
C GLU A 67 -14.45 0.22 -27.65
N GLN A 68 -15.33 -0.50 -26.95
CA GLN A 68 -16.78 -0.28 -26.97
C GLN A 68 -17.19 1.12 -26.49
N TRP A 69 -16.53 1.64 -25.44
CA TRP A 69 -16.79 3.00 -24.99
C TRP A 69 -16.30 4.04 -26.00
N CYS A 70 -15.18 3.78 -26.68
CA CYS A 70 -14.69 4.66 -27.75
C CYS A 70 -15.64 4.69 -28.96
N LYS A 71 -16.27 3.56 -29.31
CA LYS A 71 -17.32 3.52 -30.34
C LYS A 71 -18.51 4.43 -30.01
N ASN A 72 -18.91 4.49 -28.74
CA ASN A 72 -20.02 5.33 -28.28
C ASN A 72 -19.64 6.80 -28.03
N HIS A 73 -18.34 7.09 -27.88
CA HIS A 73 -17.84 8.43 -27.55
C HIS A 73 -16.57 8.78 -28.33
N PRO A 74 -16.61 8.81 -29.68
CA PRO A 74 -15.42 8.92 -30.51
C PRO A 74 -14.61 10.20 -30.22
N ASN A 75 -15.28 11.35 -30.14
CA ASN A 75 -14.63 12.63 -29.85
C ASN A 75 -13.92 12.65 -28.48
N LYS A 76 -14.52 12.05 -27.45
CA LYS A 76 -13.89 11.97 -26.12
C LYS A 76 -12.73 10.98 -26.11
N CYS A 77 -12.83 9.89 -26.87
CA CYS A 77 -11.76 8.90 -27.01
C CYS A 77 -10.53 9.54 -27.68
N GLU A 78 -10.72 10.24 -28.80
CA GLU A 78 -9.63 10.93 -29.50
C GLU A 78 -8.98 12.02 -28.64
N ARG A 79 -9.79 12.80 -27.90
CA ARG A 79 -9.25 13.77 -26.94
C ARG A 79 -8.36 13.12 -25.88
N MET A 80 -8.81 12.03 -25.24
CA MET A 80 -7.99 11.33 -24.23
C MET A 80 -6.72 10.71 -24.81
N LYS A 81 -6.78 10.17 -26.04
CA LYS A 81 -5.57 9.69 -26.74
C LYS A 81 -4.58 10.83 -26.98
N ALA A 82 -5.05 11.99 -27.44
CA ALA A 82 -4.22 13.15 -27.68
C ALA A 82 -3.60 13.69 -26.37
N GLU A 83 -4.39 13.83 -25.30
CA GLU A 83 -3.91 14.23 -23.97
C GLU A 83 -2.85 13.25 -23.43
N ARG A 84 -3.06 11.94 -23.63
CA ARG A 84 -2.10 10.91 -23.23
C ARG A 84 -0.82 10.98 -24.05
N ALA A 85 -0.92 11.17 -25.36
CA ALA A 85 0.25 11.31 -26.24
C ALA A 85 1.07 12.54 -25.85
N ALA A 86 0.43 13.67 -25.60
CA ALA A 86 1.09 14.89 -25.13
C ALA A 86 1.76 14.68 -23.76
N TYR A 87 1.08 14.02 -22.82
CA TYR A 87 1.65 13.67 -21.52
C TYR A 87 2.89 12.77 -21.65
N CYS A 88 2.84 11.73 -22.49
CA CYS A 88 3.98 10.83 -22.70
C CYS A 88 5.13 11.51 -23.45
N ALA A 89 4.86 12.43 -24.37
CA ALA A 89 5.90 13.22 -25.02
C ALA A 89 6.67 14.08 -24.00
N LYS A 90 5.99 14.63 -22.99
CA LYS A 90 6.63 15.36 -21.88
C LYS A 90 7.27 14.44 -20.83
N ASN A 91 6.76 13.23 -20.64
CA ASN A 91 7.15 12.31 -19.57
C ASN A 91 7.46 10.89 -20.09
N PRO A 92 8.46 10.72 -20.98
CA PRO A 92 8.71 9.46 -21.68
C PRO A 92 8.98 8.31 -20.70
N THR A 93 9.90 8.50 -19.75
CA THR A 93 10.26 7.50 -18.73
C THR A 93 9.05 7.01 -17.92
N THR A 94 8.10 7.90 -17.59
CA THR A 94 6.90 7.51 -16.84
C THR A 94 5.98 6.63 -17.70
N CYS A 95 5.88 6.93 -19.00
CA CYS A 95 5.09 6.12 -19.91
C CYS A 95 5.73 4.77 -20.19
N ASP A 96 7.06 4.70 -20.30
CA ASP A 96 7.82 3.45 -20.48
C ASP A 96 7.63 2.50 -19.29
N VAL A 97 7.88 2.98 -18.07
CA VAL A 97 7.68 2.18 -16.84
C VAL A 97 6.23 1.69 -16.71
N ARG A 98 5.25 2.48 -17.17
CA ARG A 98 3.84 2.07 -17.19
C ARG A 98 3.54 1.05 -18.27
N ALA A 99 4.18 1.13 -19.42
CA ALA A 99 4.08 0.14 -20.49
C ALA A 99 4.66 -1.19 -20.03
N GLU A 100 5.89 -1.18 -19.51
CA GLU A 100 6.57 -2.36 -18.96
C GLU A 100 5.73 -3.03 -17.86
N ARG A 101 5.19 -2.26 -16.91
CA ARG A 101 4.32 -2.82 -15.85
C ARG A 101 3.03 -3.42 -16.40
N ARG A 102 2.51 -2.92 -17.52
CA ARG A 102 1.32 -3.46 -18.18
C ARG A 102 1.65 -4.77 -18.86
N ASP A 103 2.79 -4.82 -19.54
CA ASP A 103 3.31 -6.00 -20.23
C ASP A 103 3.64 -7.10 -19.21
N ALA A 104 4.40 -6.80 -18.17
CA ALA A 104 4.70 -7.74 -17.09
C ALA A 104 3.44 -8.33 -16.43
N ARG A 105 2.38 -7.52 -16.26
CA ARG A 105 1.09 -8.04 -15.75
C ARG A 105 0.38 -8.93 -16.76
N ARG A 106 0.44 -8.60 -18.05
CA ARG A 106 -0.13 -9.44 -19.12
C ARG A 106 0.59 -10.78 -19.16
N ASP A 107 1.92 -10.76 -19.11
CA ASP A 107 2.76 -11.95 -19.18
C ASP A 107 2.54 -12.83 -17.93
N ALA A 108 2.53 -12.24 -16.73
CA ALA A 108 2.18 -12.97 -15.50
C ALA A 108 0.77 -13.58 -15.53
N CYS A 109 -0.19 -12.93 -16.19
CA CYS A 109 -1.53 -13.50 -16.41
C CYS A 109 -1.55 -14.59 -17.48
N ALA A 110 -0.66 -14.53 -18.48
CA ALA A 110 -0.52 -15.57 -19.51
C ALA A 110 0.15 -16.82 -18.93
N GLU A 111 1.14 -16.65 -18.03
CA GLU A 111 1.80 -17.75 -17.32
C GLU A 111 0.86 -18.47 -16.34
N ASN A 112 -0.04 -17.74 -15.68
CA ASN A 112 -1.00 -18.31 -14.74
C ASN A 112 -2.42 -17.73 -14.94
N PRO A 113 -3.18 -18.25 -15.91
CA PRO A 113 -4.51 -17.74 -16.23
C PRO A 113 -5.52 -17.97 -15.10
N GLU A 114 -5.40 -19.08 -14.36
CA GLU A 114 -6.27 -19.39 -13.22
C GLU A 114 -6.12 -18.37 -12.09
N LYS A 115 -4.89 -18.05 -11.69
CA LYS A 115 -4.62 -17.02 -10.69
C LYS A 115 -5.07 -15.63 -11.15
N CYS A 116 -4.91 -15.32 -12.43
CA CYS A 116 -5.40 -14.07 -12.99
C CYS A 116 -6.92 -13.96 -12.90
N GLN A 117 -7.63 -15.05 -13.22
CA GLN A 117 -9.09 -15.14 -13.12
C GLN A 117 -9.54 -15.06 -11.66
N GLN A 118 -8.90 -15.81 -10.75
CA GLN A 118 -9.17 -15.74 -9.31
C GLN A 118 -9.03 -14.29 -8.78
N MET A 119 -7.94 -13.60 -9.10
CA MET A 119 -7.75 -12.20 -8.67
C MET A 119 -8.85 -11.26 -9.20
N LYS A 120 -9.37 -11.54 -10.40
CA LYS A 120 -10.46 -10.78 -11.01
C LYS A 120 -11.77 -11.05 -10.25
N ASP A 121 -12.06 -12.30 -9.95
CA ASP A 121 -13.27 -12.72 -9.25
C ASP A 121 -13.27 -12.21 -7.80
N GLU A 122 -12.17 -12.32 -7.08
CA GLU A 122 -12.00 -11.74 -5.74
C GLU A 122 -12.18 -10.21 -5.74
N ARG A 123 -11.79 -9.52 -6.81
CA ARG A 123 -12.01 -8.07 -6.94
C ARG A 123 -13.47 -7.75 -7.20
N MET A 124 -14.17 -8.56 -7.98
CA MET A 124 -15.60 -8.41 -8.23
C MET A 124 -16.39 -8.68 -6.96
N GLN A 125 -16.11 -9.79 -6.26
CA GLN A 125 -16.75 -10.14 -5.00
C GLN A 125 -16.58 -9.04 -3.95
N ARG A 126 -15.36 -8.55 -3.72
CA ARG A 126 -15.13 -7.42 -2.78
C ARG A 126 -15.90 -6.14 -3.15
N ARG A 127 -16.22 -5.92 -4.43
CA ARG A 127 -17.04 -4.78 -4.84
C ARG A 127 -18.50 -5.03 -4.53
N GLU A 128 -19.00 -6.24 -4.78
CA GLU A 128 -20.37 -6.65 -4.47
C GLU A 128 -20.61 -6.65 -2.97
N ASP A 129 -19.74 -7.27 -2.17
CA ASP A 129 -19.82 -7.28 -0.70
C ASP A 129 -19.89 -5.86 -0.13
N ARG A 130 -19.07 -4.95 -0.67
CA ARG A 130 -19.08 -3.54 -0.26
C ARG A 130 -20.38 -2.84 -0.65
N GLN A 131 -20.92 -3.12 -1.83
CA GLN A 131 -22.19 -2.56 -2.26
C GLN A 131 -23.33 -3.06 -1.39
N GLU A 132 -23.35 -4.35 -1.05
CA GLU A 132 -24.35 -4.93 -0.15
C GLU A 132 -24.24 -4.37 1.27
N ALA A 133 -23.02 -4.31 1.82
CA ALA A 133 -22.79 -3.67 3.12
C ALA A 133 -23.28 -2.21 3.15
N CYS A 134 -23.05 -1.47 2.05
CA CYS A 134 -23.54 -0.10 1.91
C CYS A 134 -25.07 -0.01 1.77
N LYS A 135 -25.73 -0.99 1.13
CA LYS A 135 -27.20 -1.06 1.06
C LYS A 135 -27.81 -1.32 2.44
N ASN A 136 -27.17 -2.17 3.24
CA ASN A 136 -27.66 -2.55 4.57
C ASN A 136 -27.41 -1.46 5.63
N ASN A 137 -26.37 -0.64 5.48
CA ASN A 137 -26.04 0.46 6.39
C ASN A 137 -25.60 1.72 5.62
N PRO A 138 -26.56 2.53 5.13
CA PRO A 138 -26.25 3.72 4.32
C PRO A 138 -25.43 4.77 5.10
N ASP A 139 -25.75 5.00 6.38
CA ASP A 139 -25.04 5.99 7.20
C ASP A 139 -23.57 5.61 7.42
N ALA A 140 -23.29 4.34 7.69
CA ALA A 140 -21.92 3.83 7.81
C ALA A 140 -21.16 3.91 6.48
N CYS A 141 -21.85 3.70 5.35
CA CYS A 141 -21.27 3.84 4.03
C CYS A 141 -20.89 5.29 3.71
N GLU A 142 -21.75 6.26 4.05
CA GLU A 142 -21.45 7.68 3.88
C GLU A 142 -20.31 8.14 4.79
N ALA A 143 -20.29 7.71 6.06
CA ALA A 143 -19.17 7.97 6.96
C ALA A 143 -17.84 7.40 6.42
N MET A 144 -17.86 6.18 5.89
CA MET A 144 -16.68 5.58 5.26
C MET A 144 -16.24 6.35 4.00
N LYS A 145 -17.19 6.81 3.16
CA LYS A 145 -16.87 7.64 1.99
C LYS A 145 -16.25 8.97 2.40
N GLU A 146 -16.79 9.62 3.43
CA GLU A 146 -16.26 10.87 3.96
C GLU A 146 -14.82 10.69 4.46
N GLN A 147 -14.58 9.66 5.27
CA GLN A 147 -13.22 9.33 5.73
C GLN A 147 -12.26 9.07 4.55
N MET A 148 -12.74 8.42 3.48
CA MET A 148 -11.91 8.18 2.29
C MET A 148 -11.63 9.46 1.51
N ARG A 149 -12.56 10.42 1.49
CA ARG A 149 -12.36 11.77 0.94
C ARG A 149 -11.35 12.55 1.76
N GLU A 150 -11.51 12.62 3.08
CA GLU A 150 -10.56 13.29 3.99
C GLU A 150 -9.14 12.74 3.84
N ARG A 151 -8.97 11.41 3.87
CA ARG A 151 -7.66 10.79 3.65
C ARG A 151 -7.08 11.08 2.27
N GLN A 152 -7.93 11.28 1.26
CA GLN A 152 -7.49 11.67 -0.07
C GLN A 152 -7.02 13.13 -0.09
N ASP A 153 -7.75 14.02 0.57
CA ASP A 153 -7.42 15.43 0.68
C ASP A 153 -6.11 15.62 1.47
N GLU A 154 -5.94 14.94 2.60
CA GLU A 154 -4.68 14.91 3.35
C GLU A 154 -3.48 14.41 2.51
N ARG A 155 -3.70 13.44 1.61
CA ARG A 155 -2.64 12.98 0.70
C ARG A 155 -2.33 14.02 -0.37
N ILE A 156 -3.33 14.77 -0.83
CA ILE A 156 -3.14 15.85 -1.81
C ILE A 156 -2.39 17.00 -1.14
N GLU A 157 -2.78 17.37 0.09
CA GLU A 157 -2.15 18.48 0.82
C GLU A 157 -0.69 18.18 1.14
N ARG A 158 -0.38 17.00 1.69
CA ARG A 158 1.02 16.57 1.90
C ARG A 158 1.84 16.57 0.61
N ARG A 159 1.23 16.29 -0.54
CA ARG A 159 1.93 16.37 -1.83
C ARG A 159 2.18 17.81 -2.25
N ARG A 160 1.24 18.73 -2.00
CA ARG A 160 1.42 20.17 -2.28
C ARG A 160 2.53 20.76 -1.42
N GLU A 161 2.49 20.53 -0.11
CA GLU A 161 3.53 20.97 0.83
C GLU A 161 4.93 20.44 0.43
N ALA A 162 5.00 19.19 -0.01
CA ALA A 162 6.26 18.58 -0.48
C ALA A 162 6.79 19.16 -1.80
N VAL A 163 5.91 19.71 -2.65
CA VAL A 163 6.31 20.41 -3.88
C VAL A 163 6.78 21.83 -3.53
N ASP A 164 6.04 22.54 -2.69
CA ASP A 164 6.38 23.91 -2.26
C ASP A 164 7.72 23.95 -1.51
N SER A 165 7.97 22.95 -0.65
CA SER A 165 9.23 22.82 0.07
C SER A 165 10.45 22.60 -0.83
N LYS A 166 10.26 22.09 -2.06
CA LYS A 166 11.33 21.86 -3.03
C LYS A 166 11.63 23.07 -3.91
N GLY A 167 10.72 24.05 -3.99
CA GLY A 167 10.89 25.25 -4.81
C GLY A 167 11.68 26.38 -4.14
N ASN A 168 11.94 26.29 -2.84
CA ASN A 168 12.59 27.34 -2.04
C ASN A 168 14.08 27.07 -1.71
N ASN A 169 14.70 26.05 -2.31
CA ASN A 169 16.14 25.75 -2.22
C ASN A 169 16.80 25.88 -3.59
#